data_AF-A0A7J7JY84-F1
#
_entry.id   AF-A0A7J7JY84-F1
#
_cell.length_a   1.000
_cell.length_b   1.000
_cell.length_c   1.000
_cell.angle_alpha   90.00
_cell.angle_beta   90.00
_cell.angle_gamma   90.00
#
_symmetry.space_group_name_H-M   'P 1'
#
loop_
_entity.id
_entity.type
_entity.pdbx_description
1 polymer ?
#
loop_
_entity_poly.entity_id
_entity_poly.type
_entity_poly.pdbx_seq_one_letter_code
_entity_poly.pdbx_strand_id
1 'polypeptide(L)'
;MTKFKKWAVIWAKVVVVTFLLVGVVPLLIGLLFEQIVVVPLRVPLHQSPVFFPWQDWALGVLHTKILCGLTMIGPQWWLRRYVERLYENGVWNLNLKEVLTNLCLPVILVLSLNLAVPYVIAMSLAPLCGASLETQNLIYRRIYPSVFAFFCLLTGFLFNFKQFKKLYEHIKNDKYLVGKQLVNYDQPKTSTGTASQDG
;
A
#
# COMPACT_ATOMS: atom_id res chain seq x y z
N MET A 1 -7.12 -16.19 40.38
CA MET A 1 -6.55 -16.89 39.20
C MET A 1 -7.12 -16.43 37.84
N THR A 2 -8.38 -15.99 37.74
CA THR A 2 -8.98 -15.56 36.47
C THR A 2 -8.40 -14.28 35.88
N LYS A 3 -8.02 -13.30 36.72
CA LYS A 3 -7.33 -12.07 36.27
C LYS A 3 -5.98 -12.39 35.62
N PHE A 4 -5.13 -13.16 36.28
CA PHE A 4 -3.81 -13.56 35.73
C PHE A 4 -3.92 -14.25 34.38
N LYS A 5 -4.88 -15.19 34.21
CA LYS A 5 -5.14 -15.83 32.92
C LYS A 5 -5.56 -14.83 31.84
N LYS A 6 -6.42 -13.86 32.15
CA LYS A 6 -6.83 -12.81 31.19
C LYS A 6 -5.63 -11.95 30.77
N TRP A 7 -4.80 -11.53 31.72
CA TRP A 7 -3.59 -10.75 31.45
C TRP A 7 -2.58 -11.54 30.60
N ALA A 8 -2.36 -12.82 30.92
CA ALA A 8 -1.49 -13.69 30.14
C ALA A 8 -1.95 -13.81 28.67
N VAL A 9 -3.26 -13.93 28.43
CA VAL A 9 -3.82 -13.98 27.07
C VAL A 9 -3.61 -12.66 26.32
N ILE A 10 -3.81 -11.52 26.98
CA ILE A 10 -3.58 -10.20 26.35
C ILE A 10 -2.10 -10.05 25.97
N TRP A 11 -1.18 -10.39 26.88
CA TRP A 11 0.25 -10.35 26.60
C TRP A 11 0.64 -11.28 25.46
N ALA A 12 0.12 -12.50 25.43
CA ALA A 12 0.37 -13.43 24.33
C ALA A 12 -0.08 -12.85 22.98
N LYS A 13 -1.26 -12.22 22.92
CA LYS A 13 -1.75 -11.55 21.69
C LYS A 13 -0.82 -10.42 21.27
N VAL A 14 -0.42 -9.56 22.20
CA VAL A 14 0.47 -8.42 21.92
C VAL A 14 1.82 -8.92 21.41
N VAL A 15 2.42 -9.92 22.06
CA VAL A 15 3.70 -10.51 21.64
C VAL A 15 3.62 -11.06 20.21
N VAL A 16 2.54 -11.78 19.86
CA VAL A 16 2.35 -12.29 18.50
C VAL A 16 2.26 -11.16 17.48
N VAL A 17 1.45 -10.13 17.75
CA VAL A 17 1.30 -8.98 16.85
C VAL A 17 2.61 -8.20 16.71
N THR A 18 3.32 -7.96 17.81
CA THR A 18 4.60 -7.28 17.80
C THR A 18 5.65 -8.07 17.03
N PHE A 19 5.74 -9.38 17.23
CA PHE A 19 6.65 -10.23 16.47
C PHE A 19 6.41 -10.14 14.96
N LEU A 20 5.13 -10.17 14.54
CA LEU A 20 4.79 -10.05 13.12
C LEU A 20 5.10 -8.66 12.56
N LEU A 21 4.70 -7.59 13.26
CA LEU A 21 4.80 -6.21 12.75
C LEU A 21 6.20 -5.59 12.90
N VAL A 22 6.98 -6.01 13.90
CA VAL A 22 8.32 -5.46 14.20
C VAL A 22 9.43 -6.44 13.83
N GLY A 23 9.16 -7.74 13.83
CA GLY A 23 10.11 -8.75 13.37
C GLY A 23 9.93 -9.08 11.89
N VAL A 24 8.82 -9.74 11.56
CA VAL A 24 8.61 -10.37 10.24
C VAL A 24 8.45 -9.33 9.12
N VAL A 25 7.54 -8.37 9.27
CA VAL A 25 7.26 -7.37 8.23
C VAL A 25 8.51 -6.54 7.90
N PRO A 26 9.26 -6.00 8.88
CA PRO A 26 10.49 -5.28 8.61
C PRO A 26 11.55 -6.15 7.95
N LEU A 27 11.74 -7.39 8.42
CA LEU A 27 12.70 -8.31 7.79
C LEU A 27 12.38 -8.54 6.31
N LEU A 28 11.11 -8.76 5.96
CA LEU A 28 10.69 -8.94 4.57
C LEU A 28 10.91 -7.68 3.72
N ILE A 29 10.59 -6.50 4.26
CA ILE A 29 10.83 -5.22 3.57
C ILE A 29 12.32 -4.99 3.35
N GLY A 30 13.14 -5.26 4.37
CA GLY A 30 14.59 -5.13 4.32
C GLY A 30 15.22 -6.02 3.26
N LEU A 31 14.86 -7.31 3.27
CA LEU A 31 15.30 -8.27 2.24
C LEU A 31 14.87 -7.84 0.84
N LEU A 32 13.63 -7.38 0.66
CA LEU A 32 13.15 -6.91 -0.64
C LEU A 32 13.95 -5.70 -1.13
N PHE A 33 14.18 -4.72 -0.26
CA PHE A 33 14.98 -3.54 -0.58
C PHE A 33 16.42 -3.93 -0.93
N GLU A 34 17.01 -4.85 -0.18
CA GLU A 34 18.36 -5.32 -0.45
C GLU A 34 18.46 -5.96 -1.84
N GLN A 35 17.52 -6.83 -2.21
CA GLN A 35 17.49 -7.47 -3.54
C GLN A 35 17.29 -6.46 -4.67
N ILE A 36 16.44 -5.45 -4.49
CA ILE A 36 16.09 -4.48 -5.55
C ILE A 36 17.17 -3.40 -5.71
N VAL A 37 17.75 -2.93 -4.60
CA VAL A 37 18.59 -1.73 -4.60
C VAL A 37 20.02 -2.07 -4.22
N VAL A 38 20.23 -2.71 -3.07
CA VAL A 38 21.58 -2.89 -2.51
C VAL A 38 22.40 -3.89 -3.33
N VAL A 39 21.85 -5.05 -3.64
CA VAL A 39 22.54 -6.14 -4.34
C VAL A 39 23.03 -5.71 -5.72
N PRO A 40 22.22 -5.05 -6.59
CA PRO A 40 22.68 -4.53 -7.87
C PRO A 40 23.74 -3.44 -7.78
N LEU A 41 23.71 -2.60 -6.73
CA LEU A 41 24.65 -1.50 -6.55
C LEU A 41 25.97 -1.94 -5.90
N ARG A 42 25.91 -2.89 -4.96
CA ARG A 42 27.05 -3.31 -4.13
C ARG A 42 27.87 -4.42 -4.79
N VAL A 43 27.22 -5.41 -5.39
CA VAL A 43 27.86 -6.70 -5.68
C VAL A 43 28.19 -6.84 -7.16
N PRO A 44 29.48 -6.97 -7.53
CA PRO A 44 29.90 -7.25 -8.90
C PRO A 44 29.29 -8.54 -9.44
N LEU A 45 29.20 -8.67 -10.77
CA LEU A 45 28.55 -9.82 -11.43
C LEU A 45 29.26 -11.17 -11.19
N HIS A 46 30.54 -11.13 -10.80
CA HIS A 46 31.36 -12.32 -10.55
C HIS A 46 31.30 -12.81 -9.09
N GLN A 47 30.52 -12.15 -8.22
CA GLN A 47 30.43 -12.49 -6.79
C GLN A 47 28.98 -12.72 -6.35
N SER A 48 28.80 -13.68 -5.44
CA SER A 48 27.53 -13.95 -4.78
C SER A 48 27.29 -12.94 -3.65
N PRO A 49 26.06 -12.37 -3.53
CA PRO A 49 25.71 -11.51 -2.41
C PRO A 49 25.67 -12.30 -1.10
N VAL A 50 26.18 -11.71 -0.02
CA VAL A 50 26.09 -12.24 1.34
C VAL A 50 25.07 -11.42 2.11
N PHE A 51 24.03 -12.12 2.59
CA PHE A 51 22.91 -11.56 3.34
C PHE A 51 23.21 -11.57 4.83
N PHE A 52 22.88 -10.48 5.53
CA PHE A 52 23.07 -10.34 6.96
C PHE A 52 21.72 -10.02 7.61
N PRO A 53 20.97 -11.05 8.05
CA PRO A 53 19.56 -10.89 8.44
C PRO A 53 19.31 -9.80 9.49
N TRP A 54 20.25 -9.57 10.40
CA TRP A 54 20.16 -8.51 11.39
C TRP A 54 20.28 -7.10 10.79
N GLN A 55 21.20 -6.91 9.84
CA GLN A 55 21.34 -5.64 9.10
C GLN A 55 20.11 -5.38 8.24
N ASP A 56 19.64 -6.41 7.54
CA ASP A 56 18.50 -6.31 6.63
C ASP A 56 17.23 -6.00 7.43
N TRP A 57 17.07 -6.64 8.60
CA TRP A 57 16.02 -6.30 9.55
C TRP A 57 16.09 -4.83 10.00
N ALA A 58 17.25 -4.34 10.42
CA ALA A 58 17.41 -2.96 10.87
C ALA A 58 17.08 -1.95 9.75
N LEU A 59 17.55 -2.22 8.53
CA LEU A 59 17.21 -1.43 7.35
C LEU A 59 15.71 -1.49 7.05
N GLY A 60 15.11 -2.68 7.20
CA GLY A 60 13.69 -2.91 7.08
C GLY A 60 12.86 -2.12 8.10
N VAL A 61 13.31 -2.02 9.35
CA VAL A 61 12.63 -1.22 10.39
C VAL A 61 12.61 0.26 10.00
N LEU A 62 13.72 0.79 9.48
CA LEU A 62 13.79 2.16 8.96
C LEU A 62 12.79 2.37 7.83
N HIS A 63 12.77 1.49 6.82
CA HIS A 63 11.84 1.60 5.70
C HIS A 63 10.39 1.45 6.12
N THR A 64 10.11 0.53 7.06
CA THR A 64 8.76 0.34 7.62
C THR A 64 8.29 1.63 8.29
N LYS A 65 9.15 2.30 9.07
CA LYS A 65 8.83 3.58 9.71
C LYS A 65 8.52 4.67 8.69
N ILE A 66 9.30 4.76 7.61
CA ILE A 66 9.05 5.71 6.51
C ILE A 66 7.71 5.41 5.83
N LEU A 67 7.45 4.14 5.49
CA LEU A 67 6.21 3.71 4.86
C LEU A 67 4.98 3.95 5.75
N CYS A 68 5.09 3.70 7.06
CA CYS A 68 4.05 4.03 8.03
C CYS A 68 3.79 5.54 8.07
N GLY A 69 4.84 6.36 8.11
CA GLY A 69 4.71 7.82 8.05
C GLY A 69 3.99 8.28 6.77
N LEU A 70 4.41 7.76 5.61
CA LEU A 70 3.78 8.06 4.33
C LEU A 70 2.31 7.59 4.28
N THR A 71 2.01 6.44 4.87
CA THR A 71 0.65 5.89 4.98
C THR A 71 -0.26 6.79 5.81
N MET A 72 0.26 7.41 6.87
CA MET A 72 -0.50 8.32 7.73
C MET A 72 -0.70 9.71 7.11
N ILE A 73 0.26 10.19 6.31
CA ILE A 73 0.15 11.47 5.57
C ILE A 73 -0.72 11.31 4.32
N GLY A 74 -0.73 10.12 3.73
CA GLY A 74 -1.44 9.79 2.49
C GLY A 74 -2.97 9.86 2.60
N PRO A 75 -3.67 9.61 1.48
CA PRO A 75 -5.12 9.66 1.43
C PRO A 75 -5.77 8.62 2.36
N GLN A 76 -7.06 8.80 2.63
CA GLN A 76 -7.87 7.92 3.49
C GLN A 76 -8.17 6.54 2.85
N TRP A 77 -7.12 5.78 2.56
CA TRP A 77 -7.21 4.41 2.04
C TRP A 77 -7.52 3.38 3.15
N TRP A 78 -7.67 2.12 2.79
CA TRP A 78 -8.05 1.05 3.72
C TRP A 78 -7.02 0.85 4.85
N LEU A 79 -5.72 0.91 4.54
CA LEU A 79 -4.66 0.60 5.51
C LEU A 79 -4.58 1.66 6.62
N ARG A 80 -4.56 2.95 6.24
CA ARG A 80 -4.58 4.07 7.18
C ARG A 80 -5.78 3.97 8.14
N ARG A 81 -7.00 3.81 7.60
CA ARG A 81 -8.21 3.67 8.39
C ARG A 81 -8.16 2.49 9.36
N TYR A 82 -7.53 1.38 8.95
CA TYR A 82 -7.39 0.21 9.81
C TYR A 82 -6.39 0.46 10.96
N VAL A 83 -5.25 1.10 10.67
CA VAL A 83 -4.25 1.47 11.68
C VAL A 83 -4.81 2.49 12.69
N GLU A 84 -5.54 3.51 12.21
CA GLU A 84 -6.20 4.50 13.07
C GLU A 84 -7.22 3.83 14.01
N ARG A 85 -8.06 2.93 13.49
CA ARG A 85 -8.99 2.13 14.33
C ARG A 85 -8.27 1.25 15.35
N LEU A 86 -7.14 0.67 14.98
CA LEU A 86 -6.35 -0.14 15.92
C LEU A 86 -5.80 0.71 17.07
N TYR A 87 -5.38 1.93 16.75
CA TYR A 87 -4.91 2.90 17.73
C TYR A 87 -6.04 3.35 18.67
N GLU A 88 -7.22 3.66 18.13
CA GLU A 88 -8.40 4.04 18.92
C GLU A 88 -8.90 2.93 19.86
N ASN A 89 -8.91 1.68 19.39
CA ASN A 89 -9.36 0.53 20.19
C ASN A 89 -8.38 0.17 21.32
N GLY A 90 -7.12 0.59 21.22
CA GLY A 90 -6.07 0.31 22.18
C GLY A 90 -5.66 -1.17 22.25
N VAL A 91 -4.54 -1.43 22.95
CA VAL A 91 -3.95 -2.78 23.06
C VAL A 91 -4.78 -3.74 23.93
N TRP A 92 -5.62 -3.21 24.81
CA TRP A 92 -6.38 -4.00 25.79
C TRP A 92 -7.55 -4.77 25.17
N ASN A 93 -8.14 -4.24 24.08
CA ASN A 93 -9.27 -4.84 23.37
C ASN A 93 -8.86 -5.44 22.02
N LEU A 94 -7.60 -5.86 21.88
CA LEU A 94 -7.07 -6.36 20.61
C LEU A 94 -7.72 -7.69 20.19
N ASN A 95 -8.36 -7.66 19.02
CA ASN A 95 -8.86 -8.84 18.33
C ASN A 95 -7.77 -9.41 17.40
N LEU A 96 -7.07 -10.45 17.88
CA LEU A 96 -5.92 -11.03 17.18
C LEU A 96 -6.27 -11.51 15.77
N LYS A 97 -7.45 -12.13 15.61
CA LYS A 97 -7.90 -12.64 14.31
C LYS A 97 -8.01 -11.50 13.30
N GLU A 98 -8.61 -10.40 13.73
CA GLU A 98 -8.82 -9.24 12.88
C GLU A 98 -7.49 -8.60 12.44
N VAL A 99 -6.56 -8.39 13.38
CA VAL A 99 -5.23 -7.84 13.08
C VAL A 99 -4.45 -8.76 12.15
N LEU A 100 -4.53 -10.07 12.39
CA LEU A 100 -3.81 -11.04 11.58
C LEU A 100 -4.38 -11.08 10.15
N THR A 101 -5.70 -11.17 9.98
CA THR A 101 -6.31 -11.32 8.64
C THR A 101 -6.37 -10.02 7.84
N ASN A 102 -6.60 -8.89 8.51
CA ASN A 102 -6.85 -7.62 7.82
C ASN A 102 -5.60 -6.75 7.68
N LEU A 103 -4.55 -6.99 8.48
CA LEU A 103 -3.31 -6.22 8.43
C LEU A 103 -2.08 -7.09 8.15
N CYS A 104 -1.77 -8.06 9.00
CA CYS A 104 -0.49 -8.78 8.92
C CYS A 104 -0.42 -9.68 7.69
N LEU A 105 -1.42 -10.55 7.50
CA LEU A 105 -1.47 -11.52 6.42
C LEU A 105 -1.42 -10.89 5.03
N PRO A 106 -2.23 -9.88 4.67
CA PRO A 106 -2.15 -9.27 3.33
C PRO A 106 -0.78 -8.62 3.08
N VAL A 107 -0.21 -7.94 4.08
CA VAL A 107 1.12 -7.31 3.94
C VAL A 107 2.21 -8.37 3.78
N ILE A 108 2.23 -9.39 4.64
CA ILE A 108 3.20 -10.48 4.59
C ILE A 108 3.07 -11.25 3.27
N LEU A 109 1.86 -11.56 2.82
CA LEU A 109 1.63 -12.25 1.54
C LEU A 109 2.15 -11.43 0.36
N VAL A 110 1.81 -10.14 0.28
CA VAL A 110 2.27 -9.28 -0.82
C VAL A 110 3.80 -9.18 -0.84
N LEU A 111 4.43 -8.99 0.32
CA LEU A 111 5.89 -8.95 0.42
C LEU A 111 6.50 -10.30 0.03
N SER A 112 6.00 -11.40 0.59
CA SER A 112 6.49 -12.75 0.31
C SER A 112 6.34 -13.13 -1.17
N LEU A 113 5.23 -12.75 -1.81
CA LEU A 113 5.02 -12.95 -3.24
C LEU A 113 6.01 -12.13 -4.07
N ASN A 114 6.31 -10.89 -3.67
CA ASN A 114 7.33 -10.08 -4.34
C ASN A 114 8.74 -10.67 -4.20
N LEU A 115 9.04 -11.41 -3.13
CA LEU A 115 10.28 -12.18 -3.04
C LEU A 115 10.22 -13.47 -3.89
N ALA A 116 9.13 -14.22 -3.81
CA ALA A 116 9.03 -15.55 -4.40
C ALA A 116 8.86 -15.53 -5.93
N VAL A 117 8.07 -14.61 -6.48
CA VAL A 117 7.75 -14.58 -7.92
C VAL A 117 9.01 -14.35 -8.78
N PRO A 118 9.87 -13.36 -8.53
CA PRO A 118 11.10 -13.17 -9.29
C PRO A 118 12.03 -14.39 -9.20
N TYR A 119 12.12 -15.02 -8.02
CA TYR A 119 12.93 -16.21 -7.81
C TYR A 119 12.45 -17.39 -8.67
N VAL A 120 11.15 -17.68 -8.64
CA VAL A 120 10.54 -18.76 -9.43
C VAL A 120 10.68 -18.49 -10.93
N ILE A 121 10.51 -17.24 -11.37
CA ILE A 121 10.71 -16.86 -12.77
C ILE A 121 12.16 -17.08 -13.18
N ALA A 122 13.12 -16.59 -12.39
CA ALA A 122 14.53 -16.74 -12.73
C ALA A 122 14.95 -18.22 -12.76
N MET A 123 14.51 -19.02 -11.79
CA MET A 123 14.85 -20.44 -11.73
C MET A 123 14.16 -21.30 -12.79
N SER A 124 12.97 -20.92 -13.26
CA SER A 124 12.27 -21.64 -14.32
C SER A 124 12.71 -21.21 -15.72
N LEU A 125 12.87 -19.91 -15.96
CA LEU A 125 13.17 -19.36 -17.29
C LEU A 125 14.65 -19.56 -17.69
N ALA A 126 15.58 -19.41 -16.74
CA ALA A 126 17.02 -19.57 -16.99
C ALA A 126 17.42 -20.93 -17.61
N PRO A 127 16.97 -22.10 -17.09
CA PRO A 127 17.29 -23.39 -17.68
C PRO A 127 16.50 -23.67 -18.97
N LEU A 128 15.25 -23.21 -19.06
CA LEU A 128 14.43 -23.43 -20.26
C LEU A 128 15.00 -22.73 -21.50
N CYS A 129 15.66 -21.58 -21.32
CA CYS A 129 16.30 -20.85 -22.41
C CYS A 129 17.72 -21.34 -22.75
N GLY A 130 18.25 -22.38 -22.09
CA GLY A 130 19.61 -22.88 -22.32
C GLY A 130 20.70 -21.83 -22.06
N ALA A 131 20.45 -20.89 -21.13
CA ALA A 131 21.32 -19.74 -20.91
C ALA A 131 22.69 -20.16 -20.33
N SER A 132 23.77 -19.51 -20.80
CA SER A 132 25.11 -19.66 -20.24
C SER A 132 25.17 -19.17 -18.79
N LEU A 133 26.12 -19.67 -17.99
CA LEU A 133 26.26 -19.33 -16.56
C LEU A 133 26.36 -17.81 -16.32
N GLU A 134 27.03 -17.07 -17.22
CA GLU A 134 27.11 -15.61 -17.18
C GLU A 134 25.74 -14.95 -17.40
N THR A 135 24.96 -15.46 -18.35
CA THR A 135 23.62 -14.95 -18.66
C THR A 135 22.64 -15.26 -17.52
N GLN A 136 22.78 -16.42 -16.87
CA GLN A 136 22.00 -16.76 -15.69
C GLN A 136 22.28 -15.80 -14.52
N ASN A 137 23.55 -15.49 -14.26
CA ASN A 137 23.91 -14.51 -13.23
C ASN A 137 23.34 -13.11 -13.51
N LEU A 138 23.35 -12.68 -14.78
CA LEU A 138 22.70 -11.42 -15.19
C LEU A 138 21.19 -11.44 -14.91
N ILE A 139 20.51 -12.54 -15.23
CA ILE A 139 19.07 -12.71 -14.97
C ILE A 139 18.80 -12.62 -13.47
N TYR A 140 19.53 -13.37 -12.64
CA TYR A 140 19.34 -13.35 -11.18
C TYR A 140 19.55 -11.97 -10.57
N ARG A 141 20.50 -11.17 -11.10
CA ARG A 141 20.75 -9.81 -10.60
C ARG A 141 19.67 -8.82 -11.00
N ARG A 142 19.05 -8.99 -12.18
CA ARG A 142 18.17 -7.97 -12.78
C ARG A 142 16.68 -8.27 -12.62
N ILE A 143 16.31 -9.53 -12.35
CA ILE A 143 14.91 -9.95 -12.24
C ILE A 143 14.16 -9.19 -11.14
N TYR A 144 14.75 -9.01 -9.96
CA TYR A 144 14.11 -8.32 -8.83
C TYR A 144 13.82 -6.85 -9.15
N PRO A 145 14.81 -6.03 -9.58
CA PRO A 145 14.55 -4.67 -10.05
C PRO A 145 13.54 -4.59 -11.20
N SER A 146 13.64 -5.50 -12.18
CA SER A 146 12.77 -5.48 -13.37
C SER A 146 11.31 -5.78 -13.03
N VAL A 147 11.05 -6.80 -12.21
CA VAL A 147 9.68 -7.15 -11.79
C VAL A 147 9.09 -6.03 -10.93
N PHE A 148 9.86 -5.47 -9.99
CA PHE A 148 9.42 -4.34 -9.17
C PHE A 148 9.06 -3.12 -10.03
N ALA A 149 9.93 -2.76 -10.98
CA ALA A 149 9.69 -1.66 -11.91
C ALA A 149 8.43 -1.89 -12.75
N PHE A 150 8.21 -3.11 -13.24
CA PHE A 150 6.99 -3.47 -13.97
C PHE A 150 5.72 -3.23 -13.13
N PHE A 151 5.68 -3.68 -11.88
CA PHE A 151 4.54 -3.45 -10.99
C PHE A 151 4.33 -1.96 -10.66
N CYS A 152 5.40 -1.20 -10.46
CA CYS A 152 5.33 0.24 -10.27
C CYS A 152 4.75 0.95 -11.50
N LEU A 153 5.23 0.63 -12.69
CA LEU A 153 4.73 1.21 -13.95
C LEU A 153 3.27 0.85 -14.20
N LEU A 154 2.90 -0.42 -13.99
CA LEU A 154 1.51 -0.87 -14.13
C LEU A 154 0.58 -0.12 -13.18
N THR A 155 0.97 0.01 -11.90
CA THR A 155 0.19 0.73 -10.89
C THR A 155 0.06 2.21 -11.25
N GLY A 156 1.16 2.85 -11.67
CA GLY A 156 1.18 4.23 -12.13
C GLY A 156 0.25 4.43 -13.34
N PHE A 157 0.30 3.54 -14.32
CA PHE A 157 -0.55 3.59 -15.51
C PHE A 157 -2.04 3.49 -15.15
N LEU A 158 -2.41 2.51 -14.31
CA LEU A 158 -3.78 2.33 -13.84
C LEU A 158 -4.29 3.53 -13.04
N PHE A 159 -3.43 4.15 -12.22
CA PHE A 159 -3.77 5.36 -11.48
C PHE A 159 -4.02 6.54 -12.43
N ASN A 160 -3.13 6.76 -13.39
CA ASN A 160 -3.30 7.80 -14.41
C ASN A 160 -4.61 7.62 -15.17
N PHE A 161 -4.92 6.39 -15.60
CA PHE A 161 -6.17 6.11 -16.32
C PHE A 161 -7.42 6.47 -15.50
N LYS A 162 -7.43 6.17 -14.20
CA LYS A 162 -8.53 6.58 -13.30
C LYS A 162 -8.64 8.09 -13.17
N GLN A 163 -7.52 8.81 -13.08
CA GLN A 163 -7.52 10.27 -13.02
C GLN A 163 -8.03 10.89 -14.33
N PHE A 164 -7.59 10.37 -15.48
CA PHE A 164 -8.10 10.81 -16.78
C PHE A 164 -9.60 10.59 -16.91
N LYS A 165 -10.11 9.42 -16.49
CA LYS A 165 -11.56 9.16 -16.51
C LYS A 165 -12.32 10.15 -15.63
N LYS A 166 -11.84 10.39 -14.41
CA LYS A 166 -12.45 11.35 -13.48
C LYS A 166 -12.44 12.78 -14.04
N LEU A 167 -11.33 13.19 -14.66
CA LEU A 167 -11.19 14.49 -15.30
C LEU A 167 -12.14 14.62 -16.49
N TYR A 168 -12.24 13.58 -17.33
CA TYR A 168 -13.15 13.55 -18.47
C TYR A 168 -14.63 13.66 -18.03
N GLU A 169 -15.02 12.92 -17.00
CA GLU A 169 -16.38 13.00 -16.43
C GLU A 169 -16.68 14.40 -15.86
N HIS A 170 -15.71 15.03 -15.20
CA HIS A 170 -15.84 16.40 -14.71
C HIS A 170 -16.07 17.40 -15.84
N ILE A 171 -15.24 17.35 -16.89
CA ILE A 171 -15.38 18.23 -18.07
C ILE A 171 -16.74 18.01 -18.74
N LYS A 172 -17.18 16.75 -18.87
CA LYS A 172 -18.48 16.41 -19.46
C LYS A 172 -19.63 16.98 -18.63
N ASN A 173 -19.61 16.78 -17.31
CA ASN A 173 -20.67 17.27 -16.42
C ASN A 173 -20.74 18.80 -16.42
N ASP A 174 -19.60 19.49 -16.50
CA ASP A 174 -19.55 20.95 -16.61
C ASP A 174 -20.12 21.43 -17.94
N LYS A 175 -19.72 20.82 -19.07
CA LYS A 175 -20.17 21.23 -20.40
C LYS A 175 -21.66 20.98 -20.64
N TYR A 176 -22.18 19.86 -20.16
CA TYR A 176 -23.58 19.48 -20.36
C TYR A 176 -24.47 19.83 -19.17
N LEU A 177 -23.93 20.51 -18.15
CA LEU A 177 -24.61 20.92 -16.90
C LEU A 177 -25.41 19.77 -16.27
N VAL A 178 -24.95 18.53 -16.46
CA VAL A 178 -25.69 17.33 -16.04
C VAL A 178 -25.79 17.34 -14.52
N GLY A 179 -27.02 17.40 -14.00
CA GLY A 179 -27.31 17.46 -12.57
C GLY A 179 -27.55 18.85 -11.99
N LYS A 180 -27.48 19.93 -12.80
CA LYS A 180 -27.92 21.27 -12.38
C LYS A 180 -29.39 21.47 -12.78
N GLN A 181 -30.25 21.80 -11.82
CA GLN A 181 -31.62 22.21 -12.11
C GLN A 181 -31.64 23.64 -12.64
N LEU A 182 -32.40 23.87 -13.70
CA LEU A 182 -32.69 25.20 -14.22
C LEU A 182 -33.65 25.89 -13.26
N VAL A 183 -33.19 26.92 -12.58
CA VAL A 183 -34.06 27.82 -11.82
C VAL A 183 -34.70 28.75 -12.84
N ASN A 184 -35.99 28.56 -13.11
CA ASN A 184 -36.76 29.55 -13.86
C ASN A 184 -36.96 30.76 -12.96
N TYR A 185 -36.41 31.90 -13.38
CA TYR A 185 -36.75 33.18 -12.77
C TYR A 185 -38.07 33.64 -13.36
N ASP A 186 -39.17 33.39 -12.66
CA ASP A 186 -40.43 34.05 -12.97
C ASP A 186 -40.24 35.55 -12.72
N GLN A 187 -40.45 36.37 -13.75
CA GLN A 187 -40.43 37.82 -13.61
C GLN A 187 -41.53 38.23 -12.61
N PRO A 188 -41.22 39.06 -11.60
CA PRO A 188 -42.23 39.52 -10.67
C PRO A 188 -43.31 40.26 -11.46
N LYS A 189 -44.53 39.74 -11.44
CA LYS A 189 -45.71 40.43 -11.98
C LYS A 189 -45.85 41.72 -11.18
N THR A 190 -45.57 42.86 -11.81
CA THR A 190 -45.88 44.19 -11.28
C THR A 190 -47.39 44.27 -11.09
N SER A 191 -47.88 43.93 -9.91
CA SER A 191 -49.23 44.27 -9.46
C SER A 191 -49.22 45.77 -9.15
N THR A 192 -49.52 46.57 -10.16
CA THR A 192 -49.87 47.98 -10.02
C THR A 192 -51.12 48.07 -9.14
N GLY A 193 -50.92 48.26 -7.84
CA GLY A 193 -51.95 48.57 -6.85
C GLY A 193 -51.73 49.97 -6.31
N THR A 194 -52.33 50.95 -6.97
CA THR A 194 -52.48 52.36 -6.55
C THR A 194 -53.79 52.83 -7.20
N ALA A 195 -54.76 53.46 -6.57
CA ALA A 195 -54.97 53.98 -5.23
C ALA A 195 -56.48 54.17 -5.06
N SER A 196 -57.03 53.97 -3.85
CA SER A 196 -58.28 54.60 -3.43
C SER A 196 -58.23 54.73 -1.91
N GLN A 197 -57.52 55.75 -1.44
CA GLN A 197 -57.76 56.45 -0.18
C GLN A 197 -58.77 57.55 -0.50
N ASP A 198 -59.88 57.61 0.25
CA ASP A 198 -60.38 58.83 0.92
C ASP A 198 -61.85 58.66 1.34
N GLY A 199 -62.14 59.03 2.60
CA GLY A 199 -63.46 59.49 3.06
C GLY A 199 -64.30 58.51 3.85
#